data_AF-A0A3S4RSU9-F1
#
_entry.id   AF-A0A3S4RSU9-F1
#
_cell.length_a   1.000
_cell.length_b   1.000
_cell.length_c   1.000
_cell.angle_alpha   90.00
_cell.angle_beta   90.00
_cell.angle_gamma   90.00
#
_symmetry.space_group_name_H-M   'P 1'
#
loop_
_entity.id
_entity.type
_entity.pdbx_description
1 polymer ?
#
loop_
_entity_poly.entity_id
_entity_poly.type
_entity_poly.pdbx_seq_one_letter_code
_entity_poly.pdbx_strand_id
1 'polypeptide(L)'
;MRYKIDPDVLHGVAREAVDVPLEGGRLITRTVELLAGEYPDLIDPSPGRWIGSRAGGVLGKVRFLYFSPREYVVIFGSPTGTQGFSGRYKHVDIHKFLLAGQIDSYDLESEDTVPLPTLLPGGRTCLQRGRARGLTIHPGSWHLEYGRGAVATTLPFAMVDTLLVSLEFESVRRSTVEFAKLVRRRRK
;
A
#
# COMPACT_ATOMS: atom_id res chain seq x y z
N MET A 1 -10.01 -25.04 -1.24
CA MET A 1 -8.92 -24.46 -2.06
C MET A 1 -7.90 -23.83 -1.12
N ARG A 2 -6.60 -24.03 -1.36
CA ARG A 2 -5.53 -23.69 -0.41
C ARG A 2 -4.76 -22.45 -0.90
N TYR A 3 -4.62 -21.44 -0.04
CA TYR A 3 -3.73 -20.30 -0.25
C TYR A 3 -2.27 -20.77 -0.10
N LYS A 4 -1.36 -20.19 -0.87
CA LYS A 4 0.07 -20.55 -0.81
C LYS A 4 0.82 -19.82 0.30
N ILE A 5 0.35 -18.63 0.68
CA ILE A 5 1.02 -17.76 1.64
C ILE A 5 0.21 -17.69 2.93
N ASP A 6 0.90 -17.80 4.07
CA ASP A 6 0.31 -17.72 5.39
C ASP A 6 0.54 -16.33 6.02
N PRO A 7 -0.53 -15.59 6.40
CA PRO A 7 -0.42 -14.33 7.14
C PRO A 7 0.39 -14.41 8.43
N ASP A 8 0.38 -15.55 9.13
CA ASP A 8 1.12 -15.71 10.38
C ASP A 8 2.63 -15.74 10.13
N VAL A 9 3.07 -16.37 9.03
CA VAL A 9 4.47 -16.35 8.59
C VAL A 9 4.90 -14.93 8.20
N LEU A 10 4.06 -14.20 7.45
CA LEU A 10 4.33 -12.80 7.10
C LEU A 10 4.46 -11.91 8.35
N HIS A 11 3.64 -12.16 9.37
CA HIS A 11 3.73 -11.46 10.65
C HIS A 11 5.03 -11.78 11.38
N GLY A 12 5.45 -13.06 11.38
CA GLY A 12 6.74 -13.48 11.92
C GLY A 12 7.90 -12.74 11.27
N VAL A 13 7.94 -12.70 9.94
CA VAL A 13 8.95 -11.96 9.18
C VAL A 13 8.94 -10.47 9.50
N ALA A 14 7.75 -9.86 9.57
CA ALA A 14 7.65 -8.44 9.92
C ALA A 14 8.20 -8.14 11.32
N ARG A 15 7.94 -9.02 12.30
CA ARG A 15 8.47 -8.89 13.66
C ARG A 15 9.98 -9.06 13.72
N GLU A 16 10.54 -9.99 12.96
CA GLU A 16 11.99 -10.19 12.90
C GLU A 16 12.69 -9.01 12.20
N ALA A 17 12.08 -8.46 11.16
CA ALA A 17 12.69 -7.37 10.39
C ALA A 17 12.77 -6.04 11.17
N VAL A 18 11.87 -5.79 12.13
CA VAL A 18 11.76 -4.53 12.88
C VAL A 18 13.04 -4.11 13.59
N ASP A 19 13.88 -5.06 14.00
CA ASP A 19 15.14 -4.75 14.69
C ASP A 19 16.20 -4.15 13.74
N VAL A 20 15.95 -4.17 12.43
CA VAL A 20 16.85 -3.59 11.42
C VAL A 20 16.46 -2.14 11.12
N PRO A 21 17.40 -1.18 11.21
CA PRO A 21 17.14 0.20 10.83
C PRO A 21 16.70 0.31 9.35
N LEU A 22 15.71 1.18 9.10
CA LEU A 22 15.24 1.52 7.75
C LEU A 22 16.35 2.14 6.87
N GLU A 23 17.37 2.73 7.49
CA GLU A 23 18.47 3.42 6.83
C GLU A 23 19.18 2.55 5.78
N GLY A 24 19.49 3.17 4.63
CA GLY A 24 20.17 2.51 3.52
C GLY A 24 19.35 1.39 2.86
N GLY A 25 18.06 1.27 3.16
CA GLY A 25 17.19 0.22 2.60
C GLY A 25 17.41 -1.17 3.21
N ARG A 26 18.23 -1.29 4.25
CA ARG A 26 18.57 -2.58 4.89
C ARG A 26 17.35 -3.32 5.41
N LEU A 27 16.42 -2.62 6.05
CA LEU A 27 15.14 -3.18 6.50
C LEU A 27 14.40 -3.89 5.37
N ILE A 28 14.29 -3.24 4.21
CA ILE A 28 13.58 -3.79 3.06
C ILE A 28 14.31 -5.00 2.50
N THR A 29 15.63 -4.90 2.31
CA THR A 29 16.45 -6.01 1.81
C THR A 29 16.32 -7.23 2.74
N ARG A 30 16.50 -7.03 4.05
CA ARG A 30 16.35 -8.11 5.04
C ARG A 30 14.95 -8.73 5.03
N THR A 31 13.91 -7.90 4.95
CA THR A 31 12.52 -8.39 4.86
C THR A 31 12.32 -9.30 3.65
N VAL A 32 12.86 -8.90 2.49
CA VAL A 32 12.74 -9.68 1.25
C VAL A 32 13.55 -10.99 1.33
N GLU A 33 14.74 -10.97 1.90
CA GLU A 33 15.56 -12.18 2.14
C GLU A 33 14.84 -13.18 3.05
N LEU A 34 14.23 -12.70 4.14
CA LEU A 34 13.44 -13.53 5.05
C LEU A 34 12.24 -14.16 4.34
N LEU A 35 11.51 -13.37 3.55
CA LEU A 35 10.40 -13.87 2.76
C LEU A 35 10.82 -14.90 1.71
N ALA A 36 11.96 -14.69 1.05
CA ALA A 36 12.50 -15.65 0.10
C ALA A 36 12.97 -16.95 0.77
N GLY A 37 13.43 -16.88 2.02
CA GLY A 37 13.75 -18.06 2.83
C GLY A 37 12.52 -18.92 3.13
N GLU A 38 11.39 -18.29 3.47
CA GLU A 38 10.11 -18.97 3.75
C GLU A 38 9.39 -19.43 2.48
N TYR A 39 9.53 -18.69 1.38
CA TYR A 39 8.82 -18.93 0.11
C TYR A 39 9.75 -18.89 -1.12
N PRO A 40 10.76 -19.77 -1.21
CA PRO A 40 11.80 -19.71 -2.25
C PRO A 40 11.25 -19.89 -3.67
N ASP A 41 10.16 -20.65 -3.83
CA ASP A 41 9.52 -20.88 -5.14
C ASP A 41 8.58 -19.74 -5.57
N LEU A 42 8.31 -18.76 -4.69
CA LEU A 42 7.32 -17.71 -4.93
C LEU A 42 7.91 -16.30 -4.89
N ILE A 43 8.97 -16.07 -4.12
CA ILE A 43 9.54 -14.75 -3.88
C ILE A 43 11.02 -14.76 -4.27
N ASP A 44 11.35 -13.94 -5.27
CA ASP A 44 12.73 -13.72 -5.70
C ASP A 44 13.40 -12.64 -4.81
N PRO A 45 14.52 -12.95 -4.14
CA PRO A 45 15.23 -11.98 -3.31
C PRO A 45 15.98 -10.91 -4.11
N SER A 46 16.12 -11.07 -5.43
CA SER A 46 16.84 -10.13 -6.29
C SER A 46 16.27 -8.71 -6.20
N PRO A 47 17.07 -7.65 -6.39
CA PRO A 47 16.57 -6.28 -6.36
C PRO A 47 15.45 -6.04 -7.39
N GLY A 48 14.29 -5.61 -6.90
CA GLY A 48 13.11 -5.32 -7.72
C GLY A 48 12.94 -3.83 -8.02
N ARG A 49 12.08 -3.52 -9.00
CA ARG A 49 11.72 -2.15 -9.34
C ARG A 49 10.66 -1.60 -8.39
N TRP A 50 10.83 -0.33 -8.02
CA TRP A 50 9.82 0.46 -7.32
C TRP A 50 8.92 1.16 -8.33
N ILE A 51 7.63 1.17 -8.04
CA ILE A 51 6.62 1.84 -8.85
C ILE A 51 5.93 2.88 -7.96
N GLY A 52 5.68 4.07 -8.50
CA GLY A 52 4.83 5.06 -7.84
C GLY A 52 3.39 4.56 -7.83
N SER A 53 2.77 4.54 -6.66
CA SER A 53 1.37 4.14 -6.50
C SER A 53 0.59 5.26 -5.86
N ARG A 54 -0.52 5.63 -6.49
CA ARG A 54 -1.58 6.46 -5.93
C ARG A 54 -2.84 5.59 -5.93
N ALA A 55 -3.58 5.55 -4.82
CA ALA A 55 -4.87 4.86 -4.74
C ALA A 55 -5.69 5.48 -3.60
N GLY A 56 -6.90 5.97 -3.88
CA GLY A 56 -7.78 6.52 -2.84
C GLY A 56 -7.16 7.70 -2.07
N GLY A 57 -6.30 8.50 -2.71
CA GLY A 57 -5.54 9.59 -2.09
C GLY A 57 -4.23 9.16 -1.42
N VAL A 58 -4.03 7.85 -1.19
CA VAL A 58 -2.82 7.29 -0.61
C VAL A 58 -1.71 7.28 -1.67
N LEU A 59 -0.61 7.99 -1.43
CA LEU A 59 0.55 8.09 -2.31
C LEU A 59 1.77 7.45 -1.66
N GLY A 60 2.45 6.59 -2.41
CA GLY A 60 3.69 5.97 -1.96
C GLY A 60 4.43 5.24 -3.07
N LYS A 61 5.38 4.42 -2.64
CA LYS A 61 6.13 3.51 -3.49
C LYS A 61 5.71 2.08 -3.17
N VAL A 62 5.46 1.30 -4.21
CA VAL A 62 5.14 -0.12 -4.11
C VAL A 62 6.19 -0.94 -4.84
N ARG A 63 6.56 -2.08 -4.26
CA ARG A 63 7.36 -3.13 -4.89
C ARG A 63 6.57 -4.43 -4.80
N PHE A 64 6.30 -5.03 -5.95
CA PHE A 64 5.65 -6.34 -6.02
C PHE A 64 6.67 -7.44 -5.76
N LEU A 65 6.33 -8.37 -4.87
CA LEU A 65 7.13 -9.54 -4.54
C LEU A 65 6.49 -10.82 -5.10
N TYR A 66 5.16 -10.88 -5.08
CA TYR A 66 4.40 -12.01 -5.60
C TYR A 66 3.03 -11.55 -6.09
N PHE A 67 2.54 -12.16 -7.18
CA PHE A 67 1.22 -11.87 -7.73
C PHE A 67 0.60 -13.11 -8.37
N SER A 68 -0.69 -13.33 -8.12
CA SER A 68 -1.52 -14.34 -8.74
C SER A 68 -2.98 -13.87 -8.79
N PRO A 69 -3.88 -14.56 -9.51
CA PRO A 69 -5.30 -14.19 -9.53
C PRO A 69 -5.99 -14.19 -8.16
N ARG A 70 -5.38 -14.81 -7.13
CA ARG A 70 -5.98 -14.96 -5.79
C ARG A 70 -5.19 -14.40 -4.62
N GLU A 71 -3.91 -14.11 -4.83
CA GLU A 71 -2.98 -13.70 -3.78
C GLU A 71 -1.96 -12.72 -4.35
N TYR A 72 -1.60 -11.70 -3.58
CA TYR A 72 -0.45 -10.84 -3.89
C TYR A 72 0.32 -10.50 -2.62
N VAL A 73 1.63 -10.29 -2.74
CA VAL A 73 2.47 -9.72 -1.69
C VAL A 73 3.22 -8.53 -2.27
N VAL A 74 3.14 -7.39 -1.59
CA VAL A 74 3.86 -6.17 -1.93
C VAL A 74 4.52 -5.59 -0.68
N ILE A 75 5.57 -4.82 -0.91
CA ILE A 75 6.05 -3.84 0.07
C ILE A 75 5.54 -2.48 -0.37
N PHE A 76 4.88 -1.78 0.54
CA PHE A 76 4.46 -0.40 0.34
C PHE A 76 5.12 0.51 1.38
N GLY A 77 5.53 1.70 0.96
CA GLY A 77 5.93 2.74 1.89
C GLY A 77 5.69 4.14 1.37
N SER A 78 5.60 5.09 2.31
CA SER A 78 5.45 6.51 2.01
C SER A 78 6.54 7.31 2.73
N PRO A 79 7.62 7.71 2.04
CA PRO A 79 8.71 8.47 2.66
C PRO A 79 8.26 9.78 3.29
N THR A 80 7.27 10.46 2.70
CA THR A 80 6.78 11.78 3.13
C THR A 80 5.43 11.73 3.84
N GLY A 81 4.88 10.53 4.06
CA GLY A 81 3.56 10.33 4.64
C GLY A 81 2.43 10.60 3.65
N THR A 82 1.24 10.08 3.97
CA THR A 82 0.06 10.19 3.13
C THR A 82 -1.21 9.88 3.93
N GLN A 83 -2.35 10.40 3.47
CA GLN A 83 -3.67 10.16 4.06
C GLN A 83 -4.65 9.80 2.95
N GLY A 84 -5.59 8.92 3.26
CA GLY A 84 -6.60 8.58 2.27
C GLY A 84 -7.56 7.46 2.67
N PHE A 85 -8.27 7.01 1.65
CA PHE A 85 -9.25 5.94 1.69
C PHE A 85 -8.57 4.61 1.41
N SER A 86 -8.81 3.60 2.27
CA SER A 86 -8.22 2.27 2.10
C SER A 86 -8.66 1.55 0.82
N GLY A 87 -9.76 1.97 0.18
CA GLY A 87 -10.48 1.15 -0.77
C GLY A 87 -11.51 0.25 -0.08
N ARG A 88 -12.54 -0.15 -0.84
CA ARG A 88 -13.56 -1.12 -0.42
C ARG A 88 -13.48 -2.36 -1.30
N TYR A 89 -12.80 -3.40 -0.80
CA TYR A 89 -12.56 -4.61 -1.57
C TYR A 89 -13.59 -5.68 -1.20
N LYS A 90 -14.59 -5.91 -2.05
CA LYS A 90 -15.70 -6.84 -1.76
C LYS A 90 -15.26 -8.31 -1.65
N HIS A 91 -14.18 -8.69 -2.32
CA HIS A 91 -13.79 -10.10 -2.47
C HIS A 91 -12.35 -10.40 -2.02
N VAL A 92 -11.65 -9.44 -1.41
CA VAL A 92 -10.27 -9.59 -0.94
C VAL A 92 -10.15 -9.12 0.51
N ASP A 93 -9.47 -9.92 1.33
CA ASP A 93 -8.98 -9.50 2.64
C ASP A 93 -7.57 -8.93 2.45
N ILE A 94 -7.29 -7.78 3.06
CA ILE A 94 -5.97 -7.13 2.97
C ILE A 94 -5.33 -7.11 4.35
N HIS A 95 -4.21 -7.80 4.47
CA HIS A 95 -3.37 -7.85 5.65
C HIS A 95 -2.23 -6.85 5.50
N LYS A 96 -1.99 -6.06 6.55
CA LYS A 96 -0.85 -5.13 6.63
C LYS A 96 0.00 -5.50 7.83
N PHE A 97 1.31 -5.59 7.62
CA PHE A 97 2.30 -5.87 8.65
C PHE A 97 3.32 -4.73 8.63
N LEU A 98 3.35 -3.93 9.70
CA LEU A 98 4.14 -2.71 9.72
C LEU A 98 5.60 -3.03 10.03
N LEU A 99 6.51 -2.56 9.18
CA LEU A 99 7.95 -2.76 9.32
C LEU A 99 8.62 -1.55 9.98
N ALA A 100 8.18 -0.34 9.64
CA ALA A 100 8.69 0.91 10.19
C ALA A 100 7.60 1.99 10.18
N GLY A 101 7.77 2.99 11.05
CA GLY A 101 6.87 4.13 11.18
C GLY A 101 5.59 3.81 11.93
N GLN A 102 4.46 4.36 11.48
CA GLN A 102 3.17 4.28 12.17
C GLN A 102 2.02 4.40 11.17
N ILE A 103 0.92 3.69 11.43
CA ILE A 103 -0.34 3.87 10.68
C ILE A 103 -1.50 4.06 11.67
N ASP A 104 -2.22 5.16 11.49
CA ASP A 104 -3.48 5.41 12.20
C ASP A 104 -4.66 5.14 11.25
N SER A 105 -5.76 4.62 11.79
CA SER A 105 -6.95 4.34 10.98
C SER A 105 -8.23 4.42 11.80
N TYR A 106 -9.36 4.59 11.12
CA TYR A 106 -10.69 4.52 11.70
C TYR A 106 -11.63 3.78 10.74
N ASP A 107 -12.64 3.11 11.29
CA ASP A 107 -13.62 2.35 10.49
C ASP A 107 -14.66 3.31 9.90
N LEU A 108 -14.90 3.24 8.59
CA LEU A 108 -15.91 4.06 7.93
C LEU A 108 -17.32 3.47 8.03
N GLU A 109 -17.41 2.19 8.42
CA GLU A 109 -18.68 1.47 8.56
C GLU A 109 -19.21 1.49 10.00
N SER A 110 -18.40 1.95 10.96
CA SER A 110 -18.82 2.06 12.36
C SER A 110 -19.42 3.44 12.64
N GLU A 111 -20.36 3.49 13.57
CA GLU A 111 -20.83 4.76 14.17
C GLU A 111 -19.81 5.31 15.18
N ASP A 112 -18.77 4.54 15.52
CA ASP A 112 -17.70 4.96 16.40
C ASP A 112 -16.94 6.16 15.83
N THR A 113 -16.79 7.20 16.64
CA THR A 113 -16.03 8.40 16.30
C THR A 113 -14.56 8.33 16.76
N VAL A 114 -14.17 7.21 17.36
CA VAL A 114 -12.84 6.99 17.94
C VAL A 114 -11.96 6.25 16.92
N PRO A 115 -10.69 6.65 16.74
CA PRO A 115 -9.76 5.90 15.89
C PRO A 115 -9.50 4.50 16.43
N LEU A 116 -9.20 3.58 15.52
CA LEU A 116 -8.67 2.26 15.87
C LEU A 116 -7.30 2.41 16.54
N PRO A 117 -6.88 1.43 17.35
CA PRO A 117 -5.52 1.42 17.90
C PRO A 117 -4.47 1.60 16.81
N THR A 118 -3.55 2.52 17.05
CA THR A 118 -2.42 2.80 16.18
C THR A 118 -1.64 1.53 15.88
N LEU A 119 -1.37 1.28 14.60
CA LEU A 119 -0.51 0.21 14.16
C LEU A 119 0.95 0.67 14.29
N LEU A 120 1.73 -0.10 15.06
CA LEU A 120 3.15 0.12 15.32
C LEU A 120 4.01 -0.99 14.68
N PRO A 121 5.32 -0.77 14.50
CA PRO A 121 6.21 -1.76 13.86
C PRO A 121 6.13 -3.12 14.56
N GLY A 122 6.07 -4.19 13.77
CA GLY A 122 5.85 -5.56 14.24
C GLY A 122 4.38 -5.89 14.54
N GLY A 123 3.50 -4.90 14.47
CA GLY A 123 2.05 -5.07 14.53
C GLY A 123 1.47 -5.53 13.20
N ARG A 124 0.24 -6.05 13.26
CA ARG A 124 -0.55 -6.40 12.08
C ARG A 124 -1.98 -5.88 12.17
N THR A 125 -2.60 -5.65 11.01
CA THR A 125 -4.04 -5.42 10.90
C THR A 125 -4.58 -6.10 9.66
N CYS A 126 -5.86 -6.46 9.68
CA CYS A 126 -6.57 -7.02 8.54
C CYS A 126 -7.80 -6.17 8.23
N LEU A 127 -7.87 -5.67 6.99
CA LEU A 127 -9.08 -5.10 6.42
C LEU A 127 -9.89 -6.24 5.79
N GLN A 128 -11.02 -6.55 6.41
CA GLN A 128 -11.91 -7.62 5.97
C GLN A 128 -12.64 -7.21 4.68
N ARG A 129 -13.02 -8.22 3.88
CA ARG A 129 -13.87 -8.05 2.70
C ARG A 129 -15.06 -7.12 2.94
N GLY A 130 -15.26 -6.18 2.02
CA GLY A 130 -16.39 -5.25 2.01
C GLY A 130 -16.28 -4.08 2.99
N ARG A 131 -15.31 -4.09 3.92
CA ARG A 131 -15.02 -2.99 4.83
C ARG A 131 -14.14 -1.93 4.17
N ALA A 132 -14.16 -0.73 4.74
CA ALA A 132 -13.28 0.36 4.33
C ALA A 132 -12.85 1.18 5.55
N ARG A 133 -11.70 1.83 5.45
CA ARG A 133 -11.14 2.67 6.51
C ARG A 133 -10.61 3.98 5.94
N GLY A 134 -10.69 5.04 6.74
CA GLY A 134 -9.80 6.18 6.59
C GLY A 134 -8.48 5.87 7.26
N LEU A 135 -7.37 6.27 6.65
CA LEU A 135 -6.04 5.99 7.18
C LEU A 135 -5.05 7.14 6.98
N THR A 136 -4.12 7.24 7.93
CA THR A 136 -2.92 8.07 7.86
C THR A 136 -1.70 7.18 7.95
N ILE A 137 -0.87 7.21 6.93
CA ILE A 137 0.46 6.58 6.92
C ILE A 137 1.47 7.68 7.20
N HIS A 138 2.14 7.62 8.34
CA HIS A 138 3.08 8.66 8.75
C HIS A 138 4.34 8.66 7.88
N PRO A 139 5.09 9.79 7.80
CA PRO A 139 6.37 9.83 7.10
C PRO A 139 7.34 8.73 7.55
N GLY A 140 8.06 8.15 6.58
CA GLY A 140 8.99 7.05 6.85
C GLY A 140 8.32 5.72 7.19
N SER A 141 7.01 5.57 6.97
CA SER A 141 6.32 4.30 7.24
C SER A 141 6.41 3.32 6.08
N TRP A 142 6.72 2.07 6.40
CA TRP A 142 6.86 0.95 5.46
C TRP A 142 6.17 -0.28 6.00
N HIS A 143 5.44 -0.99 5.16
CA HIS A 143 4.73 -2.20 5.54
C HIS A 143 4.73 -3.24 4.43
N LEU A 144 4.62 -4.50 4.83
CA LEU A 144 4.17 -5.58 3.96
C LEU A 144 2.66 -5.52 3.83
N GLU A 145 2.17 -5.67 2.61
CA GLU A 145 0.75 -5.83 2.33
C GLU A 145 0.53 -7.15 1.60
N TYR A 146 -0.40 -7.96 2.12
CA TYR A 146 -0.82 -9.23 1.56
C TYR A 146 -2.32 -9.23 1.33
N GLY A 147 -2.73 -9.34 0.07
CA GLY A 147 -4.14 -9.51 -0.28
C GLY A 147 -4.45 -10.96 -0.62
N ARG A 148 -5.54 -11.49 -0.06
CA ARG A 148 -6.06 -12.83 -0.37
C ARG A 148 -7.54 -12.85 -0.70
N GLY A 149 -7.92 -13.52 -1.79
CA GLY A 149 -9.31 -13.58 -2.24
C GLY A 149 -9.41 -13.61 -3.76
N ALA A 150 -10.32 -12.84 -4.34
CA ALA A 150 -10.36 -12.62 -5.79
C ALA A 150 -9.51 -11.40 -6.17
N VAL A 151 -8.18 -11.55 -6.12
CA VAL A 151 -7.22 -10.45 -6.37
C VAL A 151 -7.37 -9.84 -7.76
N ALA A 152 -7.79 -10.61 -8.77
CA ALA A 152 -8.12 -10.03 -10.08
C ALA A 152 -9.17 -8.91 -10.02
N THR A 153 -10.06 -8.90 -9.01
CA THR A 153 -11.06 -7.82 -8.82
C THR A 153 -10.49 -6.55 -8.19
N THR A 154 -9.28 -6.59 -7.63
CA THR A 154 -8.60 -5.38 -7.10
C THR A 154 -7.87 -4.64 -8.22
N LEU A 155 -7.57 -5.31 -9.34
CA LEU A 155 -6.88 -4.73 -10.48
C LEU A 155 -7.59 -3.48 -11.00
N PRO A 156 -8.92 -3.43 -11.21
CA PRO A 156 -9.58 -2.18 -11.56
C PRO A 156 -9.31 -1.06 -10.56
N PHE A 157 -9.27 -1.29 -9.25
CA PHE A 157 -8.99 -0.22 -8.29
C PHE A 157 -7.51 0.23 -8.31
N ALA A 158 -6.57 -0.73 -8.39
CA ALA A 158 -5.13 -0.45 -8.50
C ALA A 158 -4.74 0.15 -9.86
N MET A 159 -5.42 -0.25 -10.92
CA MET A 159 -5.23 0.20 -12.29
C MET A 159 -6.09 1.43 -12.61
N VAL A 160 -7.16 1.74 -11.89
CA VAL A 160 -7.92 2.98 -12.10
C VAL A 160 -6.99 4.15 -11.81
N ASP A 161 -6.20 4.12 -10.73
CA ASP A 161 -5.20 5.16 -10.56
C ASP A 161 -3.96 4.93 -11.44
N THR A 162 -3.51 3.71 -11.73
CA THR A 162 -2.37 3.57 -12.67
C THR A 162 -2.73 4.01 -14.10
N LEU A 163 -3.96 3.81 -14.60
CA LEU A 163 -4.44 4.23 -15.92
C LEU A 163 -4.97 5.68 -15.94
N LEU A 164 -5.58 6.17 -14.86
CA LEU A 164 -6.00 7.58 -14.75
C LEU A 164 -4.84 8.50 -14.34
N VAL A 165 -3.81 8.00 -13.64
CA VAL A 165 -2.57 8.72 -13.31
C VAL A 165 -1.48 8.50 -14.37
N SER A 166 -1.52 7.41 -15.16
CA SER A 166 -0.73 7.32 -16.42
C SER A 166 -1.38 8.03 -17.60
N LEU A 167 -2.47 8.78 -17.40
CA LEU A 167 -2.74 9.95 -18.24
C LEU A 167 -1.94 11.16 -17.73
N GLU A 168 -0.61 10.99 -17.67
CA GLU A 168 0.27 12.12 -17.88
C GLU A 168 0.18 12.52 -19.36
N PHE A 169 -0.63 13.53 -19.67
CA PHE A 169 -0.41 14.59 -20.69
C PHE A 169 -1.64 15.53 -20.80
N GLU A 170 -2.85 15.06 -20.54
CA GLU A 170 -4.10 15.84 -20.72
C GLU A 170 -4.46 16.74 -19.50
N SER A 171 -4.20 16.26 -18.27
CA SER A 171 -4.48 17.00 -17.01
C SER A 171 -3.59 18.23 -16.83
N VAL A 172 -2.34 18.18 -17.29
CA VAL A 172 -1.43 19.33 -17.33
C VAL A 172 -1.92 20.34 -18.38
N ARG A 173 -2.35 19.89 -19.56
CA ARG A 173 -2.80 20.77 -20.64
C ARG A 173 -4.06 21.55 -20.27
N ARG A 174 -5.09 20.90 -19.73
CA ARG A 174 -6.36 21.56 -19.39
C ARG A 174 -6.23 22.52 -18.20
N SER A 175 -5.45 22.15 -17.18
CA SER A 175 -5.16 23.05 -16.06
C SER A 175 -4.40 24.28 -16.53
N THR A 176 -3.40 24.12 -17.40
CA THR A 176 -2.62 25.24 -17.95
C THR A 176 -3.46 26.19 -18.80
N VAL A 177 -4.39 25.68 -19.62
CA VAL A 177 -5.30 26.51 -20.44
C VAL A 177 -6.29 27.31 -19.57
N GLU A 178 -6.81 26.71 -18.48
CA GLU A 178 -7.73 27.41 -17.59
C GLU A 178 -7.01 28.40 -16.66
N PHE A 179 -5.79 28.10 -16.20
CA PHE A 179 -4.92 29.08 -15.54
C PHE A 179 -4.56 30.25 -16.47
N ALA A 180 -4.30 29.98 -17.76
CA ALA A 180 -4.03 31.01 -18.76
C ALA A 180 -5.24 31.93 -19.01
N LYS A 181 -6.48 31.41 -18.99
CA LYS A 181 -7.71 32.22 -19.14
C LYS A 181 -8.03 33.08 -17.91
N LEU A 182 -7.82 32.55 -16.71
CA LEU A 182 -8.10 33.27 -15.45
C LEU A 182 -7.11 34.41 -15.18
N VAL A 183 -5.83 34.23 -15.55
CA VAL A 183 -4.81 35.30 -15.45
C VAL A 183 -5.06 36.41 -16.47
N ARG A 184 -5.54 36.07 -17.67
CA ARG A 184 -5.83 37.04 -18.74
C ARG A 184 -7.07 37.90 -18.47
N ARG A 185 -8.02 37.44 -17.63
CA ARG A 185 -9.17 38.23 -17.16
C ARG A 185 -8.89 39.16 -15.98
N ARG A 186 -7.80 38.94 -15.22
CA ARG A 186 -7.38 39.82 -14.10
C ARG A 186 -6.34 40.87 -14.49
N ARG A 187 -5.78 40.80 -15.69
CA ARG A 187 -4.93 41.84 -16.27
C ARG A 187 -5.64 42.42 -17.50
N LYS A 188 -6.34 43.54 -17.33
CA LYS A 188 -6.65 44.55 -18.36
C LYS A 188 -7.36 44.09 -19.63
#